data_AF-A0A940FUK6-F1
#
_entry.id   AF-A0A940FUK6-F1
#
_cell.length_a   1.000
_cell.length_b   1.000
_cell.length_c   1.000
_cell.angle_alpha   90.00
_cell.angle_beta   90.00
_cell.angle_gamma   90.00
#
_symmetry.space_group_name_H-M   'P 1'
#
loop_
_entity.id
_entity.type
_entity.pdbx_description
1 polymer ?
#
loop_
_entity_poly.entity_id
_entity_poly.type
_entity_poly.pdbx_seq_one_letter_code
_entity_poly.pdbx_strand_id
1 'polypeptide(L)'
;MTHEYYMMLALKEAKKAFDDDEVPVGAIIVQGEKIMARGYNQVEKLNDPTAHAEIIALTSAFNFLGSKYLPDARIYVTVEPCLMCAGALYWSKIGAVIYGANDDKNGYRKFCKCPPSVEG
;
A
#
# COMPACT_ATOMS: atom_id res chain seq x y z
N MET A 1 -17.58 -6.84 -4.56
CA MET A 1 -17.48 -5.51 -3.88
C MET A 1 -16.73 -4.50 -4.75
N THR A 2 -16.94 -3.18 -4.58
CA THR A 2 -16.33 -2.12 -5.45
C THR A 2 -14.99 -1.59 -4.93
N HIS A 3 -14.23 -0.89 -5.78
CA HIS A 3 -12.96 -0.27 -5.38
C HIS A 3 -13.13 0.83 -4.33
N GLU A 4 -14.21 1.60 -4.42
CA GLU A 4 -14.55 2.68 -3.48
C GLU A 4 -14.78 2.12 -2.08
N TYR A 5 -15.47 0.97 -1.96
CA TYR A 5 -15.66 0.30 -0.67
C TYR A 5 -14.32 -0.04 0.00
N TYR A 6 -13.39 -0.63 -0.75
CA TYR A 6 -12.07 -0.97 -0.22
C TYR A 6 -11.22 0.28 0.08
N MET A 7 -11.31 1.32 -0.75
CA MET A 7 -10.63 2.59 -0.48
C MET A 7 -11.18 3.27 0.79
N MET A 8 -12.48 3.20 1.03
CA MET A 8 -13.08 3.69 2.30
C MET A 8 -12.55 2.94 3.52
N LEU A 9 -12.19 1.66 3.39
CA LEU A 9 -11.53 0.92 4.46
C LEU A 9 -10.08 1.35 4.65
N ALA A 10 -9.33 1.63 3.58
CA ALA A 10 -7.99 2.21 3.67
C ALA A 10 -8.01 3.60 4.34
N LEU A 11 -9.00 4.44 4.02
CA LEU A 11 -9.21 5.74 4.67
C LEU A 11 -9.50 5.62 6.17
N LYS A 12 -10.17 4.56 6.62
CA LYS A 12 -10.34 4.30 8.05
C LYS A 12 -9.00 4.02 8.75
N GLU A 13 -8.07 3.34 8.07
CA GLU A 13 -6.72 3.11 8.61
C GLU A 13 -5.90 4.41 8.58
N ALA A 14 -6.02 5.24 7.53
CA ALA A 14 -5.40 6.57 7.49
C ALA A 14 -5.91 7.49 8.61
N LYS A 15 -7.18 7.38 8.98
CA LYS A 15 -7.72 8.10 10.14
C LYS A 15 -7.05 7.66 11.45
N LYS A 16 -6.75 6.35 11.62
CA LYS A 16 -6.01 5.89 12.81
C LYS A 16 -4.60 6.47 12.85
N ALA A 17 -3.92 6.56 11.70
CA ALA A 17 -2.63 7.24 11.64
C ALA A 17 -2.75 8.69 12.10
N PHE A 18 -3.75 9.42 11.59
CA PHE A 18 -4.01 10.79 12.02
C PHE A 18 -4.29 10.90 13.53
N ASP A 19 -5.11 10.00 14.07
CA ASP A 19 -5.43 9.97 15.51
C ASP A 19 -4.21 9.59 16.38
N ASP A 20 -3.21 8.91 15.81
CA ASP A 20 -1.92 8.54 16.42
C ASP A 20 -0.82 9.61 16.17
N ASP A 21 -1.15 10.81 15.66
CA ASP A 21 -0.21 11.88 15.27
C ASP A 21 0.82 11.48 14.19
N GLU A 22 0.46 10.53 13.32
CA GLU A 22 1.26 10.06 12.19
C GLU A 22 0.84 10.71 10.86
N VAL A 23 1.66 10.53 9.82
CA VAL A 23 1.26 10.90 8.45
C VAL A 23 0.02 10.10 8.05
N PRO A 24 -1.09 10.74 7.60
CA PRO A 24 -2.39 10.09 7.42
C PRO A 24 -2.46 9.21 6.15
N VAL A 25 -1.73 8.10 6.17
CA VAL A 25 -1.69 7.10 5.09
C VAL A 25 -2.16 5.76 5.63
N GLY A 26 -3.08 5.14 4.90
CA GLY A 26 -3.64 3.84 5.22
C GLY A 26 -3.61 2.91 4.01
N ALA A 27 -3.46 1.62 4.27
CA ALA A 27 -3.42 0.58 3.26
C ALA A 27 -4.18 -0.68 3.69
N ILE A 28 -4.83 -1.35 2.75
CA ILE A 28 -5.41 -2.68 2.95
C ILE A 28 -5.05 -3.62 1.81
N ILE A 29 -4.89 -4.90 2.10
CA ILE A 29 -4.64 -5.95 1.10
C ILE A 29 -5.86 -6.87 1.04
N VAL A 30 -6.33 -7.14 -0.17
CA VAL A 30 -7.53 -7.91 -0.45
C VAL A 30 -7.21 -9.01 -1.46
N GLN A 31 -7.68 -10.23 -1.22
CA GLN A 31 -7.62 -11.33 -2.18
C GLN A 31 -9.04 -11.85 -2.40
N GLY A 32 -9.52 -11.80 -3.65
CA GLY A 32 -10.94 -12.01 -3.95
C GLY A 32 -11.81 -10.96 -3.27
N GLU A 33 -12.67 -11.39 -2.33
CA GLU A 33 -13.52 -10.53 -1.48
C GLU A 33 -13.07 -10.49 -0.02
N LYS A 34 -11.97 -11.16 0.32
CA LYS A 34 -11.49 -11.27 1.71
C LYS A 34 -10.36 -10.27 1.95
N ILE A 35 -10.49 -9.50 3.02
CA ILE A 35 -9.44 -8.59 3.50
C ILE A 35 -8.39 -9.44 4.21
N MET A 36 -7.18 -9.48 3.65
CA MET A 36 -6.04 -10.23 4.20
C MET A 36 -5.37 -9.45 5.32
N ALA A 37 -5.17 -8.15 5.12
CA ALA A 37 -4.39 -7.32 6.02
C ALA A 37 -4.78 -5.85 5.93
N ARG A 38 -4.37 -5.11 6.96
CA ARG A 38 -4.55 -3.68 7.10
C ARG A 38 -3.27 -3.09 7.70
N GLY A 39 -2.93 -1.88 7.28
CA GLY A 39 -1.78 -1.15 7.78
C GLY A 39 -2.04 0.35 7.70
N TYR A 40 -1.39 1.10 8.58
CA TYR A 40 -1.36 2.55 8.54
C TYR A 40 0.06 3.00 8.85
N ASN A 41 0.42 4.25 8.55
CA ASN A 41 1.75 4.77 8.82
C ASN A 41 2.07 4.73 10.32
N GLN A 42 3.23 4.19 10.70
CA GLN A 42 3.67 4.09 12.10
C GLN A 42 5.14 4.49 12.25
N VAL A 43 5.60 5.46 11.44
CA VAL A 43 7.01 5.87 11.38
C VAL A 43 7.46 6.44 12.73
N GLU A 44 6.67 7.36 13.30
CA GLU A 44 7.00 8.00 14.57
C GLU A 44 6.85 7.01 15.73
N LYS A 45 5.77 6.23 15.72
CA LYS A 45 5.42 5.24 16.74
C LYS A 45 6.47 4.13 16.87
N LEU A 46 7.02 3.67 15.74
CA LEU A 46 8.03 2.61 15.72
C LEU A 46 9.46 3.14 15.66
N ASN A 47 9.65 4.47 15.53
CA ASN A 47 10.95 5.09 15.22
C ASN A 47 11.64 4.40 14.02
N ASP A 48 10.84 4.06 12.99
CA ASP A 48 11.29 3.31 11.83
C ASP A 48 10.83 4.03 10.55
N PRO A 49 11.77 4.61 9.76
CA PRO A 49 11.42 5.33 8.52
C PRO A 49 10.81 4.40 7.45
N THR A 50 10.87 3.08 7.61
CA THR A 50 10.28 2.12 6.68
C THR A 50 8.87 1.68 7.06
N ALA A 51 8.37 2.09 8.23
CA ALA A 51 7.05 1.72 8.78
C ALA A 51 5.88 2.45 8.08
N HIS A 52 5.89 2.46 6.76
CA HIS A 52 4.82 2.95 5.92
C HIS A 52 3.64 1.97 5.91
N ALA A 53 2.45 2.49 5.61
CA ALA A 53 1.22 1.72 5.59
C ALA A 53 1.31 0.47 4.68
N GLU A 54 1.93 0.58 3.51
CA GLU A 54 2.06 -0.53 2.55
C GLU A 54 2.98 -1.62 3.07
N ILE A 55 4.09 -1.25 3.72
CA ILE A 55 5.06 -2.19 4.30
C ILE A 55 4.43 -2.96 5.47
N ILE A 56 3.71 -2.25 6.34
CA ILE A 56 2.99 -2.85 7.46
C ILE A 56 1.88 -3.79 6.95
N ALA A 57 1.12 -3.35 5.95
CA ALA A 57 0.06 -4.18 5.36
C ALA A 57 0.63 -5.44 4.70
N LEU A 58 1.75 -5.34 3.96
CA LEU A 58 2.44 -6.49 3.36
C LEU A 58 2.93 -7.47 4.43
N THR A 59 3.64 -6.97 5.44
CA THR A 59 4.16 -7.78 6.54
C THR A 59 3.02 -8.51 7.25
N SER A 60 1.91 -7.81 7.54
CA SER A 60 0.71 -8.39 8.13
C SER A 60 0.08 -9.46 7.22
N ALA A 61 -0.02 -9.23 5.91
CA ALA A 61 -0.57 -10.20 4.97
C ALA A 61 0.27 -11.47 4.87
N PHE A 62 1.60 -11.34 4.82
CA PHE A 62 2.50 -12.48 4.76
C PHE A 62 2.49 -13.30 6.06
N ASN A 63 2.44 -12.62 7.21
CA ASN A 63 2.27 -13.30 8.50
C ASN A 63 0.93 -14.05 8.59
N PHE A 64 -0.13 -13.54 7.97
CA PHE A 64 -1.43 -14.21 7.94
C PHE A 64 -1.47 -15.43 7.01
N LEU A 65 -0.83 -15.36 5.83
CA LEU A 65 -0.90 -16.40 4.81
C LEU A 65 0.18 -17.48 4.91
N GLY A 66 1.33 -17.18 5.52
CA GLY A 66 2.49 -18.08 5.53
C GLY A 66 3.10 -18.37 4.15
N SER A 67 2.65 -17.65 3.11
CA SER A 67 3.14 -17.74 1.72
C SER A 67 4.20 -16.67 1.47
N LYS A 68 5.06 -16.88 0.46
CA LYS A 68 6.07 -15.89 0.03
C LYS A 68 5.54 -14.87 -0.98
N TYR A 69 4.42 -15.16 -1.66
CA TYR A 69 3.90 -14.33 -2.76
C TYR A 69 2.38 -14.17 -2.73
N LEU A 70 1.90 -13.03 -3.26
CA LEU A 70 0.48 -12.65 -3.30
C LEU A 70 -0.01 -12.21 -4.70
N PRO A 71 0.15 -13.04 -5.75
CA PRO A 71 -0.16 -12.68 -7.13
C PRO A 71 -1.61 -12.26 -7.35
N ASP A 72 -2.56 -12.88 -6.66
CA ASP A 72 -4.00 -12.58 -6.82
C ASP A 72 -4.50 -11.49 -5.86
N ALA A 73 -3.61 -10.92 -5.05
CA ALA A 73 -3.98 -9.89 -4.10
C ALA A 73 -3.86 -8.50 -4.72
N ARG A 74 -4.71 -7.61 -4.23
CA ARG A 74 -4.75 -6.19 -4.58
C ARG A 74 -4.53 -5.37 -3.33
N ILE A 75 -3.65 -4.38 -3.41
CA ILE A 75 -3.49 -3.39 -2.35
C ILE A 75 -4.29 -2.13 -2.68
N TYR A 76 -4.95 -1.57 -1.68
CA TYR A 76 -5.58 -0.25 -1.73
C TYR A 76 -4.85 0.65 -0.76
N VAL A 77 -4.34 1.77 -1.23
CA VAL A 77 -3.60 2.74 -0.41
C VAL A 77 -4.15 4.15 -0.63
N THR A 78 -4.20 4.98 0.41
CA THR A 78 -4.84 6.30 0.30
C THR A 78 -4.04 7.30 -0.54
N VAL A 79 -2.72 7.11 -0.63
CA VAL A 79 -1.77 7.96 -1.36
C VAL A 79 -0.90 7.10 -2.28
N GLU A 80 -0.45 7.66 -3.40
CA GLU A 80 0.49 7.00 -4.30
C GLU A 80 1.72 6.47 -3.55
N PRO A 81 2.08 5.18 -3.72
CA PRO A 81 3.24 4.62 -3.04
C PRO A 81 4.54 5.33 -3.37
N CYS A 82 5.40 5.50 -2.37
CA CYS A 82 6.76 5.97 -2.60
C CYS A 82 7.62 4.90 -3.30
N LEU A 83 8.84 5.27 -3.71
CA LEU A 83 9.76 4.35 -4.40
C LEU A 83 10.03 3.06 -3.59
N MET A 84 10.22 3.18 -2.28
CA MET A 84 10.42 2.04 -1.37
C MET A 84 9.22 1.10 -1.39
N CYS A 85 8.01 1.63 -1.17
CA CYS A 85 6.78 0.84 -1.15
C CYS A 85 6.50 0.20 -2.51
N ALA A 86 6.70 0.94 -3.61
CA ALA A 86 6.54 0.41 -4.96
C ALA A 86 7.49 -0.78 -5.22
N GLY A 87 8.76 -0.68 -4.80
CA GLY A 87 9.72 -1.78 -4.87
C GLY A 87 9.29 -2.99 -4.03
N ALA A 88 8.82 -2.76 -2.80
CA ALA A 88 8.33 -3.82 -1.93
C ALA A 88 7.11 -4.55 -2.53
N LEU A 89 6.17 -3.82 -3.11
CA LEU A 89 4.98 -4.35 -3.78
C LEU A 89 5.36 -5.22 -4.99
N TYR A 90 6.35 -4.77 -5.79
CA TYR A 90 6.88 -5.54 -6.90
C TYR A 90 7.53 -6.86 -6.46
N TRP A 91 8.37 -6.83 -5.43
CA TRP A 91 9.02 -8.05 -4.89
C TRP A 91 8.03 -9.01 -4.23
N SER A 92 6.98 -8.47 -3.62
CA SER A 92 5.87 -9.23 -3.02
C SER A 92 4.95 -9.89 -4.04
N LYS A 93 5.12 -9.55 -5.33
CA LYS A 93 4.29 -10.01 -6.44
C LYS A 93 2.81 -9.69 -6.21
N ILE A 94 2.50 -8.49 -5.70
CA ILE A 94 1.11 -8.00 -5.64
C ILE A 94 0.57 -7.82 -7.05
N GLY A 95 -0.65 -8.33 -7.31
CA GLY A 95 -1.26 -8.31 -8.65
C GLY A 95 -1.71 -6.93 -9.10
N ALA A 96 -2.22 -6.10 -8.19
CA ALA A 96 -2.60 -4.73 -8.52
C ALA A 96 -2.44 -3.76 -7.35
N VAL A 97 -2.11 -2.51 -7.68
CA VAL A 97 -2.01 -1.39 -6.74
C VAL A 97 -3.06 -0.36 -7.12
N ILE A 98 -3.98 -0.09 -6.20
CA ILE A 98 -5.02 0.93 -6.34
C ILE A 98 -4.72 2.01 -5.32
N TYR A 99 -4.61 3.26 -5.76
CA TYR A 99 -4.34 4.37 -4.86
C TYR A 99 -5.30 5.55 -5.06
N GLY A 100 -5.52 6.33 -4.00
CA GLY A 100 -6.52 7.41 -3.97
C GLY A 100 -6.00 8.73 -4.53
N ALA A 101 -5.00 9.32 -3.88
CA ALA A 101 -4.40 10.59 -4.28
C ALA A 101 -2.99 10.39 -4.89
N ASN A 102 -2.59 11.22 -5.84
CA ASN A 102 -1.21 11.26 -6.33
C ASN A 102 -0.28 11.89 -5.28
N ASP A 103 1.02 11.56 -5.32
CA ASP A 103 2.05 12.19 -4.48
C ASP A 103 3.13 12.86 -5.34
N ASP A 104 3.00 14.18 -5.52
CA ASP A 104 3.93 14.99 -6.33
C ASP A 104 5.35 15.08 -5.73
N LYS A 105 5.50 14.80 -4.43
CA LYS A 105 6.77 14.90 -3.73
C LYS A 105 7.55 13.60 -3.80
N ASN A 106 6.92 12.50 -3.38
CA ASN A 106 7.60 11.23 -3.14
C ASN A 106 7.05 10.04 -3.94
N GLY A 107 6.03 10.24 -4.79
CA GLY A 107 5.42 9.18 -5.60
C GLY A 107 6.44 8.50 -6.52
N TYR A 108 6.33 7.17 -6.64
CA TYR A 108 7.29 6.35 -7.40
C TYR A 108 7.42 6.78 -8.87
N ARG A 109 6.34 7.32 -9.47
CA ARG A 109 6.33 7.77 -10.88
C ARG A 109 7.35 8.85 -11.18
N LYS A 110 7.74 9.64 -10.17
CA LYS A 110 8.76 10.68 -10.29
C LYS A 110 10.17 10.10 -10.49
N PHE A 111 10.44 8.94 -9.90
CA PHE A 111 11.76 8.32 -9.88
C PHE A 111 11.89 7.18 -10.90
N CYS A 112 10.79 6.45 -11.14
CA CYS A 112 10.70 5.41 -12.14
C CYS A 112 9.92 5.92 -13.35
N LYS A 113 10.62 6.42 -14.37
CA LYS A 113 10.00 6.65 -15.68
C LYS A 113 9.57 5.30 -16.25
N CYS A 114 8.31 5.18 -16.64
CA CYS A 114 7.91 4.10 -17.53
C CYS A 114 8.82 4.21 -18.77
N PRO A 115 9.49 3.13 -19.23
CA PRO A 115 10.06 3.16 -20.56
C PRO A 115 8.94 3.56 -21.52
N PRO A 116 9.21 4.41 -22.54
CA PRO A 116 8.18 4.75 -23.52
C PRO A 116 7.58 3.43 -24.00
N SER A 117 6.26 3.34 -23.96
CA SER A 117 5.53 2.20 -24.50
C SER A 117 6.12 1.92 -25.88
N VAL A 118 6.78 0.78 -26.03
CA VAL A 118 7.09 0.27 -27.36
C VAL A 118 5.73 -0.10 -27.97
N GLU A 119 5.15 0.84 -28.71
CA GLU A 119 4.21 0.48 -29.76
C GLU A 119 5.04 -0.27 -30.82
N GLY A 120 4.91 -1.60 -30.84
CA GLY A 120 5.59 -2.48 -31.81
C GLY A 120 5.94 -3.84 -31.25
#